data_AF-A0A1I0K6Y0-F1
#
_entry.id   AF-A0A1I0K6Y0-F1
#
_cell.length_a   1.000
_cell.length_b   1.000
_cell.length_c   1.000
_cell.angle_alpha   90.00
_cell.angle_beta   90.00
_cell.angle_gamma   90.00
#
_symmetry.space_group_name_H-M   'P 1'
#
loop_
_entity.id
_entity.type
_entity.pdbx_description
1 polymer ?
#
loop_
_entity_poly.entity_id
_entity_poly.type
_entity_poly.pdbx_seq_one_letter_code
_entity_poly.pdbx_strand_id
1 'polypeptide(L)'
;MARGVRKTPLEKLQAELSEVQATIAQYDDCLETMREKEKSIQEQIQLEEYKELKAILDEQGMTLDDIKELVSTQNEIQQSA
;
A
#
# COMPACT_ATOMS: atom_id res chain seq x y z
N MET A 1 -32.40 4.79 -48.41
CA MET A 1 -31.89 4.66 -47.03
C MET A 1 -30.62 3.83 -47.09
N ALA A 2 -29.48 4.39 -46.65
CA ALA A 2 -28.21 3.68 -46.66
C ALA A 2 -28.34 2.42 -45.78
N ARG A 3 -28.31 1.24 -46.39
CA ARG A 3 -28.20 -0.02 -45.66
C ARG A 3 -26.79 -0.03 -45.08
N GLY A 4 -26.66 0.12 -43.76
CA GLY A 4 -25.37 0.09 -43.08
C GLY A 4 -24.59 -1.17 -43.48
N VAL A 5 -23.32 -0.98 -43.88
CA VAL A 5 -22.42 -2.07 -44.23
C VAL A 5 -22.26 -2.95 -42.99
N ARG A 6 -22.57 -4.24 -43.10
CA ARG A 6 -22.37 -5.19 -41.99
C ARG A 6 -20.88 -5.32 -41.72
N LYS A 7 -20.46 -5.06 -40.47
CA LYS A 7 -19.10 -5.29 -40.03
C LYS A 7 -18.70 -6.75 -40.29
N THR A 8 -17.50 -6.94 -40.84
CA THR A 8 -16.88 -8.24 -41.05
C THR A 8 -16.58 -8.91 -39.69
N PRO A 9 -16.42 -10.24 -39.65
CA PRO A 9 -16.00 -10.93 -38.43
C PRO A 9 -14.69 -10.37 -37.84
N LEU A 10 -13.75 -9.99 -38.69
CA LEU A 10 -12.48 -9.38 -38.27
C LEU A 10 -12.69 -8.04 -37.56
N GLU A 11 -13.53 -7.16 -38.13
CA GLU A 11 -13.83 -5.85 -37.51
C GLU A 11 -14.54 -5.98 -36.16
N LYS A 12 -15.33 -7.05 -35.96
CA LYS A 12 -15.94 -7.35 -34.65
C LYS A 12 -14.89 -7.77 -33.64
N LEU A 13 -14.00 -8.70 -34.01
CA LEU A 13 -12.92 -9.15 -33.14
C LEU A 13 -11.95 -8.01 -32.79
N GLN A 14 -11.67 -7.10 -33.72
CA GLN A 14 -10.85 -5.92 -33.46
C GLN A 14 -11.54 -4.95 -32.48
N ALA A 15 -12.86 -4.76 -32.59
CA ALA A 15 -13.61 -3.94 -31.65
C ALA A 15 -13.60 -4.57 -30.24
N GLU A 16 -13.88 -5.87 -30.14
CA GLU A 16 -13.81 -6.62 -28.88
C GLU A 16 -12.42 -6.53 -28.24
N LEU A 17 -11.36 -6.71 -29.05
CA LEU A 17 -9.98 -6.56 -28.57
C LEU A 17 -9.71 -5.15 -28.03
N SER A 18 -10.16 -4.12 -28.74
CA SER A 18 -9.99 -2.73 -28.31
C SER A 18 -10.74 -2.43 -27.00
N GLU A 19 -11.94 -2.99 -26.83
CA GLU A 19 -12.72 -2.84 -25.59
C GLU A 19 -12.03 -3.54 -24.42
N VAL A 20 -11.49 -4.75 -24.63
CA VAL A 20 -10.73 -5.47 -23.61
C VAL A 20 -9.46 -4.71 -23.24
N GLN A 21 -8.72 -4.17 -24.20
CA GLN A 21 -7.51 -3.37 -23.95
C GLN A 21 -7.83 -2.08 -23.17
N ALA A 22 -8.90 -1.38 -23.52
CA ALA A 22 -9.35 -0.20 -22.79
C ALA A 22 -9.78 -0.54 -21.35
N THR A 23 -10.36 -1.72 -21.14
CA THR A 23 -10.73 -2.21 -19.81
C THR A 23 -9.50 -2.58 -18.99
N ILE A 24 -8.50 -3.23 -19.59
CA ILE A 24 -7.22 -3.53 -18.94
C ILE A 24 -6.55 -2.23 -18.45
N ALA A 25 -6.44 -1.23 -19.33
CA ALA A 25 -5.83 0.06 -18.96
C ALA A 25 -6.55 0.73 -17.78
N GLN A 26 -7.88 0.73 -17.77
CA GLN A 26 -8.66 1.28 -16.64
C GLN A 26 -8.40 0.53 -15.34
N TYR A 27 -8.27 -0.81 -15.39
CA TYR A 27 -7.96 -1.59 -14.19
C TYR A 27 -6.52 -1.37 -13.71
N ASP A 28 -5.57 -1.18 -14.63
CA ASP A 28 -4.19 -0.86 -14.27
C ASP A 28 -4.11 0.50 -13.54
N ASP A 29 -4.79 1.54 -14.05
CA ASP A 29 -4.87 2.86 -13.40
C ASP A 29 -5.52 2.77 -12.00
N CYS A 30 -6.57 1.95 -11.88
CA CYS A 30 -7.23 1.68 -10.61
C CYS A 30 -6.29 0.97 -9.63
N LEU A 31 -5.54 -0.03 -10.10
CA LEU A 31 -4.56 -0.75 -9.29
C LEU A 31 -3.43 0.17 -8.80
N GLU A 32 -2.95 1.08 -9.65
CA GLU A 32 -1.95 2.07 -9.24
C GLU A 32 -2.47 2.96 -8.11
N THR A 33 -3.69 3.49 -8.27
CA THR A 33 -4.35 4.30 -7.23
C THR A 33 -4.51 3.51 -5.92
N MET A 34 -4.88 2.22 -5.99
CA MET A 34 -5.02 1.39 -4.80
C MET A 34 -3.68 1.12 -4.11
N ARG A 35 -2.59 0.96 -4.85
CA ARG A 35 -1.24 0.78 -4.30
C ARG A 35 -0.74 2.04 -3.58
N GLU A 36 -1.00 3.22 -4.14
CA GLU A 36 -0.69 4.48 -3.47
C GLU A 36 -1.46 4.63 -2.15
N LYS A 37 -2.75 4.28 -2.19
CA LYS A 37 -3.60 4.28 -0.98
C LYS A 37 -3.11 3.27 0.06
N GLU A 38 -2.72 2.07 -0.35
CA GLU A 38 -2.14 1.05 0.52
C GLU A 38 -0.90 1.61 1.24
N LYS A 39 0.03 2.20 0.49
CA LYS A 39 1.24 2.80 1.05
C LYS A 39 0.93 3.92 2.05
N SER A 40 -0.01 4.80 1.70
CA SER A 40 -0.43 5.88 2.60
C SER A 40 -1.04 5.35 3.90
N ILE A 41 -1.84 4.27 3.83
CA ILE A 41 -2.40 3.63 5.02
C ILE A 41 -1.30 2.99 5.87
N GLN A 42 -0.32 2.32 5.26
CA GLN A 42 0.82 1.74 5.98
C GLN A 42 1.62 2.81 6.73
N GLU A 43 1.91 3.95 6.09
CA GLU A 43 2.60 5.07 6.72
C GLU A 43 1.79 5.66 7.89
N GLN A 44 0.46 5.76 7.76
CA GLN A 44 -0.41 6.23 8.84
C GLN A 44 -0.43 5.27 10.02
N ILE A 45 -0.47 3.95 9.78
CA ILE A 45 -0.41 2.95 10.85
C ILE A 45 0.90 3.10 11.63
N GLN A 46 2.05 3.16 10.94
CA GLN A 46 3.35 3.33 11.59
C GLN A 46 3.44 4.61 12.43
N LEU A 47 2.83 5.70 11.93
CA LEU A 47 2.79 6.96 12.66
C LEU A 47 1.94 6.86 13.93
N GLU A 48 0.78 6.22 13.87
CA GLU A 48 -0.07 6.02 15.06
C GLU A 48 0.60 5.08 16.08
N GLU A 49 1.20 3.98 15.64
CA GLU A 49 2.00 3.09 16.51
C GLU A 49 3.13 3.86 17.22
N TYR A 50 3.83 4.75 16.49
CA TYR A 50 4.86 5.60 17.08
C TYR A 50 4.29 6.60 18.10
N LYS A 51 3.13 7.21 17.81
CA LYS A 51 2.47 8.14 18.74
C LYS A 51 2.03 7.42 20.02
N GLU A 52 1.46 6.23 19.91
CA GLU A 52 1.09 5.41 21.06
C GLU A 52 2.31 5.07 21.91
N LEU A 53 3.39 4.61 21.29
CA LEU A 53 4.65 4.33 22.00
C LEU A 53 5.20 5.58 22.69
N LYS A 54 5.19 6.73 21.99
CA LYS A 54 5.66 7.99 22.54
C LYS A 54 4.81 8.46 23.72
N ALA A 55 3.48 8.31 23.65
CA ALA A 55 2.59 8.67 24.76
C ALA A 55 2.90 7.83 26.01
N ILE A 56 3.12 6.53 25.85
CA ILE A 56 3.50 5.64 26.97
C ILE A 56 4.85 6.06 27.57
N LEU A 57 5.83 6.40 26.72
CA LEU A 57 7.12 6.91 27.15
C LEU A 57 7.00 8.20 27.97
N ASP A 58 6.24 9.16 27.45
CA ASP A 58 6.00 10.44 28.10
C ASP A 58 5.27 10.25 29.46
N GLU A 59 4.30 9.35 29.54
CA GLU A 59 3.60 8.98 30.79
C GLU A 59 4.55 8.36 31.83
N GLN A 60 5.50 7.54 31.39
CA GLN A 60 6.52 6.93 32.26
C GLN A 60 7.67 7.88 32.59
N GLY A 61 7.67 9.09 32.03
CA GLY A 61 8.77 10.06 32.18
C GLY A 61 10.08 9.54 31.59
N MET A 62 9.99 8.62 30.62
CA MET A 62 11.13 7.97 29.98
C MET A 62 11.36 8.56 28.60
N THR A 63 12.62 8.68 28.22
CA THR A 63 13.02 9.03 26.87
C THR A 63 13.22 7.77 26.02
N LEU A 64 13.25 7.96 24.71
CA LEU A 64 13.53 6.89 23.77
C LEU A 64 14.94 6.30 23.97
N ASP A 65 15.89 7.11 24.46
CA ASP A 65 17.24 6.65 24.78
C ASP A 65 17.27 5.80 26.06
N ASP A 66 16.42 6.11 27.05
CA ASP A 66 16.26 5.26 28.23
C ASP A 66 15.74 3.86 27.85
N ILE A 67 14.82 3.76 26.89
CA ILE A 67 14.39 2.47 26.34
C ILE A 67 15.54 1.77 25.60
N LYS A 68 16.30 2.48 24.76
CA LYS A 68 17.43 1.87 24.04
C LYS A 68 18.46 1.30 25.01
N GLU A 69 18.75 2.02 26.10
CA GLU A 69 19.66 1.55 27.14
C GLU A 69 19.11 0.29 27.81
N LEU A 70 17.83 0.27 28.22
CA LEU A 70 17.18 -0.90 28.83
C LEU A 70 17.18 -2.14 27.92
N VAL A 71 16.85 -1.96 26.64
CA VAL A 71 16.83 -3.06 25.65
C VAL A 71 18.26 -3.57 25.41
N SER A 72 19.24 -2.68 25.33
CA SER A 72 20.65 -3.05 25.14
C SER A 72 21.19 -3.84 26.35
N THR A 73 20.89 -3.40 27.58
CA THR A 73 21.30 -4.12 28.80
C THR A 73 20.63 -5.49 28.90
N GLN A 74 19.34 -5.60 28.55
CA GLN A 74 18.65 -6.89 28.58
C GLN A 74 19.23 -7.89 27.57
N ASN A 75 19.66 -7.40 26.40
CA ASN A 75 20.27 -8.24 25.37
C ASN A 75 21.67 -8.73 25.78
N GLU A 76 22.46 -7.89 26.46
CA GLU A 76 23.76 -8.28 27.03
C GLU A 76 23.62 -9.32 28.15
N ILE A 77 22.59 -9.19 29.00
CA ILE A 77 22.30 -10.15 30.07
C ILE A 77 21.92 -11.52 29.49
N GLN A 78 21.16 -11.58 28.39
CA GLN A 78 20.78 -12.83 27.74
C GLN A 78 21.93 -13.52 26.99
N GLN A 79 22.91 -12.76 26.49
CA GLN A 79 24.09 -13.33 25.81
C GLN A 79 25.19 -13.80 26.77
N SER A 80 25.14 -13.33 28.03
CA SER A 80 26.12 -13.65 29.08
C SER A 80 25.69 -14.85 29.96
N ALA A 81 24.51 -15.41 29.72
CA ALA A 81 23.92 -16.57 30.41
C ALA A 81 23.92 -17.81 29.51
#